data_AF-K9TPC2-F1
#
_entry.id   AF-K9TPC2-F1
#
_cell.length_a   1.000
_cell.length_b   1.000
_cell.length_c   1.000
_cell.angle_alpha   90.00
_cell.angle_beta   90.00
_cell.angle_gamma   90.00
#
_symmetry.space_group_name_H-M   'P 1'
#
loop_
_entity.id
_entity.type
_entity.pdbx_description
1 polymer ?
#
loop_
_entity_poly.entity_id
_entity_poly.type
_entity_poly.pdbx_seq_one_letter_code
_entity_poly.pdbx_strand_id
1 'polypeptide(L)'
;MDKTPYPPDLAHAWSRLFGYAWIPENREFLQGLRKDPKVTITNVMNSGTPESIQGPCATILEYVNNDNCEYGYISIPTLPEGLKGLSEEQLYLYANQSELYGIMRQS
;
A
#
# COMPACT_ATOMS: atom_id res chain seq x y z
N MET A 1 1.92 20.42 -18.64
CA MET A 1 0.86 20.14 -17.64
C MET A 1 1.58 19.72 -16.38
N ASP A 2 1.57 20.59 -15.38
CA ASP A 2 2.12 20.28 -14.07
C ASP A 2 1.40 19.04 -13.53
N LYS A 3 2.18 18.03 -13.14
CA LYS A 3 1.63 16.83 -12.53
C LYS A 3 1.01 17.23 -11.20
N THR A 4 -0.29 17.06 -11.03
CA THR A 4 -0.91 17.11 -9.71
C THR A 4 -0.14 16.14 -8.82
N PRO A 5 0.42 16.60 -7.68
CA PRO A 5 1.19 15.73 -6.81
C PRO A 5 0.31 14.60 -6.29
N TYR A 6 0.90 13.41 -6.16
CA TYR A 6 0.21 12.28 -5.55
C TYR A 6 -0.26 12.66 -4.14
N PRO A 7 -1.51 12.34 -3.73
CA PRO A 7 -2.02 12.75 -2.44
C PRO A 7 -1.12 12.22 -1.30
N PRO A 8 -0.62 13.09 -0.40
CA PRO A 8 0.34 12.67 0.62
C PRO A 8 -0.21 11.59 1.55
N ASP A 9 -1.48 11.69 1.95
CA ASP A 9 -2.19 10.69 2.74
C ASP A 9 -2.26 9.32 2.04
N LEU A 10 -2.53 9.31 0.73
CA LEU A 10 -2.52 8.08 -0.06
C LEU A 10 -1.10 7.50 -0.19
N ALA A 11 -0.07 8.35 -0.32
CA ALA A 11 1.33 7.92 -0.33
C ALA A 11 1.72 7.26 1.00
N HIS A 12 1.34 7.89 2.11
CA HIS A 12 1.56 7.35 3.45
C HIS A 12 0.82 6.04 3.67
N ALA A 13 -0.43 5.93 3.18
CA ALA A 13 -1.22 4.72 3.28
C ALA A 13 -0.57 3.53 2.55
N TRP A 14 -0.14 3.71 1.30
CA TRP A 14 0.59 2.68 0.55
C TRP A 14 1.92 2.32 1.22
N SER A 15 2.68 3.32 1.67
CA SER A 15 3.96 3.09 2.35
C SER A 15 3.80 2.28 3.63
N ARG A 16 2.73 2.53 4.40
CA ARG A 16 2.39 1.74 5.60
C ARG A 16 2.01 0.32 5.23
N LEU A 17 1.20 0.14 4.18
CA LEU A 17 0.83 -1.19 3.67
C LEU A 17 2.07 -2.00 3.28
N PHE A 18 3.04 -1.38 2.62
CA PHE A 18 4.28 -2.04 2.21
C PHE A 18 5.17 -2.38 3.40
N GLY A 19 5.33 -1.44 4.34
CA GLY A 19 6.05 -1.68 5.59
C GLY A 19 5.53 -2.93 6.28
N TYR A 20 4.21 -3.04 6.45
CA TYR A 20 3.56 -4.20 7.03
C TYR A 20 3.71 -5.46 6.17
N ALA A 21 3.45 -5.39 4.86
CA ALA A 21 3.45 -6.56 3.98
C ALA A 21 4.84 -7.20 3.80
N TRP A 22 5.92 -6.42 3.91
CA TRP A 22 7.28 -6.93 3.75
C TRP A 22 7.85 -7.61 4.99
N ILE A 23 7.14 -7.56 6.11
CA ILE A 23 7.47 -8.33 7.31
C ILE A 23 7.25 -9.83 7.03
N PRO A 24 8.23 -10.71 7.33
CA PRO A 24 8.14 -12.14 7.03
C PRO A 24 6.88 -12.83 7.58
N GLU A 25 6.43 -12.42 8.76
CA GLU A 25 5.24 -12.92 9.45
C GLU A 25 3.94 -12.60 8.68
N ASN A 26 3.95 -11.55 7.85
CA ASN A 26 2.78 -11.07 7.11
C ASN A 26 2.76 -11.57 5.65
N ARG A 27 3.46 -12.68 5.37
CA ARG A 27 3.63 -13.22 4.02
C ARG A 27 2.31 -13.53 3.32
N GLU A 28 1.29 -14.01 4.03
CA GLU A 28 -0.03 -14.29 3.45
C GLU A 28 -0.70 -13.01 2.95
N PHE A 29 -0.61 -11.93 3.72
CA PHE A 29 -1.11 -10.62 3.32
C PHE A 29 -0.39 -10.10 2.08
N LEU A 30 0.95 -10.21 2.02
CA LEU A 30 1.72 -9.84 0.82
C LEU A 30 1.31 -10.63 -0.42
N GLN A 31 1.07 -11.93 -0.28
CA GLN A 31 0.61 -12.77 -1.38
C GLN A 31 -0.81 -12.39 -1.82
N GLY A 32 -1.69 -12.10 -0.87
CA GLY A 32 -3.02 -11.57 -1.13
C GLY A 32 -2.96 -10.28 -1.93
N LEU A 33 -2.17 -9.30 -1.47
CA LEU A 33 -2.02 -8.01 -2.16
C LEU A 33 -1.49 -8.16 -3.59
N ARG A 34 -0.57 -9.11 -3.84
CA ARG A 34 -0.05 -9.39 -5.18
C ARG A 34 -1.06 -10.07 -6.09
N LYS A 35 -1.97 -10.86 -5.54
CA LYS A 35 -2.99 -11.60 -6.29
C LYS A 35 -4.21 -10.72 -6.59
N ASP A 36 -4.77 -10.11 -5.56
CA ASP A 36 -5.94 -9.24 -5.64
C ASP A 36 -5.88 -8.21 -4.50
N PRO A 37 -5.32 -7.01 -4.75
CA PRO A 37 -5.20 -5.99 -3.73
C PRO A 37 -6.56 -5.45 -3.30
N LYS A 38 -7.58 -5.45 -4.18
CA LYS A 38 -8.93 -5.01 -3.85
C LYS A 38 -9.55 -5.91 -2.80
N VAL A 39 -9.58 -7.21 -3.06
CA VAL A 39 -10.14 -8.19 -2.12
C VAL A 39 -9.35 -8.20 -0.81
N THR A 40 -8.02 -8.17 -0.89
CA THR A 40 -7.17 -8.24 0.31
C THR A 40 -7.36 -7.03 1.23
N ILE A 41 -7.38 -5.82 0.69
CA ILE A 41 -7.61 -4.58 1.45
C ILE A 41 -9.05 -4.54 2.00
N THR A 42 -10.03 -4.98 1.21
CA THR A 42 -11.43 -5.06 1.64
C THR A 42 -11.62 -6.05 2.79
N ASN A 43 -10.90 -7.18 2.77
CA ASN A 43 -10.95 -8.16 3.86
C ASN A 43 -10.45 -7.59 5.18
N VAL A 44 -9.36 -6.81 5.17
CA VAL A 44 -8.86 -6.11 6.38
C VAL A 44 -9.90 -5.14 6.92
N MET A 45 -10.59 -4.40 6.05
CA MET A 45 -11.66 -3.50 6.48
C MET A 45 -12.85 -4.23 7.09
N ASN A 46 -13.23 -5.37 6.53
CA ASN A 46 -14.36 -6.17 7.00
C ASN A 46 -14.04 -6.92 8.30
N SER A 47 -12.82 -7.43 8.46
CA SER A 47 -12.38 -8.16 9.64
C SER A 47 -11.94 -7.24 10.78
N GLY A 48 -11.59 -5.99 10.48
CA GLY A 48 -10.93 -5.07 11.41
C GLY A 48 -9.54 -5.52 11.85
N THR A 49 -8.95 -6.52 11.17
CA THR A 49 -7.67 -7.12 11.54
C THR A 49 -6.79 -7.26 10.30
N PRO A 50 -5.49 -6.87 10.38
CA PRO A 50 -4.81 -6.28 11.54
C PRO A 50 -5.18 -4.80 11.74
N GLU A 51 -5.35 -4.38 13.01
CA GLU A 51 -5.71 -2.99 13.36
C GLU A 51 -4.67 -1.98 12.88
N SER A 52 -3.39 -2.34 12.89
CA SER A 52 -2.27 -1.47 12.48
C SER A 52 -2.34 -0.97 11.03
N ILE A 53 -3.02 -1.72 10.15
CA ILE A 53 -3.17 -1.36 8.74
C ILE A 53 -4.61 -1.04 8.35
N GLN A 54 -5.56 -1.02 9.29
CA GLN A 54 -6.95 -0.69 9.00
C GLN A 54 -7.10 0.76 8.48
N GLY A 55 -6.46 1.73 9.13
CA GLY A 55 -6.45 3.13 8.69
C GLY A 55 -5.91 3.30 7.26
N PRO A 56 -4.70 2.79 6.96
CA PRO A 56 -4.15 2.76 5.60
C PRO A 56 -5.08 2.10 4.56
N CYS A 57 -5.68 0.96 4.90
CA CYS A 57 -6.64 0.27 4.03
C CYS A 57 -7.87 1.14 3.72
N ALA A 58 -8.40 1.83 4.74
CA ALA A 58 -9.55 2.73 4.60
C ALA A 58 -9.22 3.89 3.64
N THR A 59 -8.08 4.55 3.83
CA THR A 59 -7.62 5.63 2.95
C THR A 59 -7.49 5.14 1.51
N ILE A 60 -6.83 4.00 1.27
CA ILE A 60 -6.71 3.46 -0.11
C ILE A 60 -8.08 3.21 -0.72
N LEU A 61 -9.01 2.61 0.01
CA LEU A 61 -10.37 2.32 -0.50
C LEU A 61 -11.16 3.60 -0.80
N GLU A 62 -11.01 4.64 0.01
CA GLU A 62 -11.65 5.94 -0.22
C GLU A 62 -11.21 6.54 -1.56
N TYR A 63 -9.92 6.49 -1.86
CA TYR A 63 -9.39 7.00 -3.13
C TYR A 63 -9.78 6.12 -4.33
N VAL A 64 -9.58 4.80 -4.24
CA VAL A 64 -9.78 3.90 -5.41
C VAL A 64 -11.26 3.62 -5.73
N ASN A 65 -12.19 3.81 -4.79
CA ASN A 65 -13.63 3.65 -5.05
C ASN A 65 -14.32 4.99 -5.37
N ASN A 66 -13.62 6.11 -5.34
CA ASN A 66 -14.20 7.38 -5.74
C ASN A 66 -14.29 7.41 -7.27
N ASP A 67 -15.51 7.44 -7.80
CA ASP A 67 -15.82 7.39 -9.24
C ASP A 67 -15.17 8.53 -10.06
N ASN A 68 -14.69 9.59 -9.40
CA ASN A 68 -14.00 10.72 -10.02
C ASN A 68 -12.47 10.68 -9.84
N CYS A 69 -11.92 9.56 -9.35
CA CYS A 69 -10.51 9.47 -8.99
C CYS A 69 -9.67 8.80 -10.09
N GLU A 70 -8.49 9.35 -10.35
CA GLU A 70 -7.52 8.77 -11.30
C GLU A 70 -6.60 7.71 -10.66
N TYR A 71 -6.78 7.42 -9.37
CA TYR A 71 -5.93 6.50 -8.60
C TYR A 71 -6.53 5.09 -8.55
N GLY A 72 -5.67 4.10 -8.76
CA GLY A 72 -6.04 2.68 -8.68
C GLY A 72 -5.10 1.90 -7.79
N TYR A 73 -5.35 0.59 -7.72
CA TYR A 73 -4.42 -0.33 -7.07
C TYR A 73 -3.10 -0.42 -7.85
N ILE A 74 -2.00 -0.34 -7.11
CA ILE A 74 -0.65 -0.40 -7.68
C ILE A 74 -0.07 -1.80 -7.61
N SER A 75 0.88 -2.09 -8.50
CA SER A 75 1.67 -3.33 -8.41
C SER A 75 2.52 -3.30 -7.14
N ILE A 76 2.47 -4.38 -6.36
CA ILE A 76 3.20 -4.48 -5.10
C ILE A 76 4.69 -4.74 -5.38
N PRO A 77 5.62 -3.86 -4.95
CA PRO A 77 7.03 -4.04 -5.23
C PRO A 77 7.61 -5.26 -4.51
N THR A 78 8.74 -5.74 -5.03
CA THR A 78 9.56 -6.76 -4.33
C THR A 78 10.51 -6.06 -3.38
N LEU A 79 10.60 -6.56 -2.14
CA LEU A 79 11.57 -6.07 -1.16
C LEU A 79 13.00 -6.39 -1.65
N PRO A 80 13.88 -5.38 -1.83
CA PRO A 80 15.29 -5.59 -2.10
C PRO A 80 15.95 -6.46 -1.03
N GLU A 81 16.88 -7.34 -1.41
CA GLU A 81 17.49 -8.29 -0.48
C GLU A 81 18.22 -7.64 0.69
N GLY A 82 18.86 -6.49 0.46
CA GLY A 82 19.55 -5.72 1.50
C GLY A 82 18.64 -5.07 2.55
N LEU A 83 17.33 -5.12 2.36
CA LEU A 83 16.33 -4.57 3.29
C LEU A 83 15.60 -5.68 4.09
N LYS A 84 15.95 -6.95 3.85
CA LYS A 84 15.43 -8.07 4.66
C LYS A 84 15.92 -7.92 6.11
N GLY A 85 15.02 -8.15 7.07
CA GLY A 85 15.33 -8.07 8.51
C GLY A 85 15.22 -6.66 9.11
N LEU A 86 14.83 -5.66 8.33
CA LEU A 86 14.44 -4.35 8.86
C LEU A 86 13.09 -4.41 9.57
N SER A 87 12.87 -3.47 10.50
CA SER A 87 11.58 -3.34 11.19
C SER A 87 10.50 -2.76 10.26
N GLU A 88 9.24 -2.94 10.65
CA GLU A 88 8.10 -2.41 9.90
C GLU A 88 8.22 -0.90 9.68
N GLU A 89 8.64 -0.16 10.71
CA GLU A 89 8.84 1.28 10.63
C GLU A 89 9.95 1.67 9.65
N GLN A 90 11.08 0.94 9.65
CA GLN A 90 12.18 1.18 8.71
C GLN A 90 11.76 0.92 7.26
N LEU A 91 10.96 -0.13 7.04
CA LEU A 91 10.42 -0.47 5.73
C LEU A 91 9.38 0.55 5.25
N TYR A 92 8.54 1.04 6.16
CA TYR A 92 7.63 2.17 5.90
C TYR A 92 8.41 3.42 5.46
N LEU A 93 9.44 3.81 6.21
CA LEU A 93 10.27 4.98 5.89
C LEU A 93 10.94 4.83 4.53
N TYR A 94 11.47 3.64 4.23
CA TYR A 94 12.03 3.33 2.92
C TYR A 94 10.99 3.46 1.80
N ALA A 95 9.80 2.88 1.97
CA ALA A 95 8.72 2.99 0.99
C ALA A 95 8.28 4.44 0.74
N ASN A 96 8.21 5.22 1.83
CA ASN A 96 7.82 6.62 1.79
C ASN A 96 8.84 7.49 1.04
N GLN A 97 10.14 7.27 1.29
CA GLN A 97 11.25 7.99 0.67
C GLN A 97 11.52 7.57 -0.78
N SER A 98 11.27 6.30 -1.10
CA SER A 98 11.51 5.75 -2.44
C SER A 98 10.35 5.97 -3.40
N GLU A 99 9.31 6.70 -2.96
CA GLU A 99 8.11 7.00 -3.74
C GLU A 99 7.50 5.75 -4.38
N LEU A 100 7.43 4.64 -3.63
CA LEU A 100 6.92 3.36 -4.15
C LEU A 100 5.39 3.36 -4.39
N TYR A 101 4.78 4.54 -4.43
CA TYR A 101 3.37 4.83 -4.66
C TYR A 101 3.19 5.54 -6.02
N GLY A 102 2.42 4.93 -6.93
CA GLY A 102 2.22 5.40 -8.31
C GLY A 102 3.36 4.96 -9.24
N ILE A 103 3.14 4.32 -10.39
CA ILE A 103 2.33 4.80 -11.52
C ILE A 103 1.62 3.60 -12.19
N MET A 104 0.30 3.52 -12.07
CA MET A 104 -0.55 3.06 -13.18
C MET A 104 -1.65 4.10 -13.35
N ARG A 105 -1.37 5.15 -14.12
CA ARG A 105 -2.46 5.89 -14.78
C ARG A 105 -3.01 4.94 -15.83
N GLN A 106 -4.30 4.59 -15.73
CA GLN A 106 -4.99 4.05 -16.90
C GLN A 106 -4.94 5.14 -17.98
N SER A 107 -4.18 4.87 -19.03
CA SER A 107 -4.18 5.62 -20.28
C SER A 107 -5.50 5.44 -21.02
#